data_AF-A0A3A5WA53-F1
#
_entry.id   AF-A0A3A5WA53-F1
#
_cell.length_a   1.000
_cell.length_b   1.000
_cell.length_c   1.000
_cell.angle_alpha   90.00
_cell.angle_beta   90.00
_cell.angle_gamma   90.00
#
_symmetry.space_group_name_H-M   'P 1'
#
loop_
_entity.id
_entity.type
_entity.pdbx_description
1 polymer ?
#
loop_
_entity_poly.entity_id
_entity_poly.type
_entity_poly.pdbx_seq_one_letter_code
_entity_poly.pdbx_strand_id
1 'polypeptide(L)'
;MIEIINDEGLGENMSDEETPGIESRIGAPDLSCPKCNNLLPNGLGIITCSMCKSEVKVEHEGTRRKWREEKISCPECSKVLICGVGKRPANLQCASCQTHFVLKPLRPKVEISCPSCERKLRMNKRPGEREISCPACEAEFKIKF
;
A
#
# COMPACT_ATOMS: atom_id res chain seq x y z
N MET A 1 34.05 -0.56 15.18
CA MET A 1 34.19 0.49 14.15
C MET A 1 33.08 0.21 13.15
N ILE A 2 31.98 0.96 13.24
CA ILE A 2 30.79 0.74 12.42
C ILE A 2 30.81 1.85 11.37
N GLU A 3 31.00 1.48 10.11
CA GLU A 3 30.91 2.41 9.00
C GLU A 3 29.43 2.65 8.67
N ILE A 4 29.01 3.90 8.85
CA ILE A 4 27.71 4.40 8.43
C ILE A 4 27.84 4.69 6.94
N ILE A 5 27.15 3.91 6.11
CA ILE A 5 27.07 4.17 4.67
C ILE A 5 25.92 5.19 4.48
N ASN A 6 26.26 6.36 3.96
CA ASN A 6 25.32 7.43 3.63
C ASN A 6 24.39 6.99 2.49
N ASP A 7 23.08 7.10 2.73
CA ASP A 7 22.01 6.82 1.76
C ASP A 7 21.66 8.14 1.03
N GLU A 8 22.41 8.45 -0.02
CA GLU A 8 22.08 9.55 -0.94
C GLU A 8 21.18 9.04 -2.07
N GLY A 9 19.92 9.47 -2.03
CA GLY A 9 19.14 9.87 -3.21
C GLY A 9 18.78 8.81 -4.24
N LEU A 10 17.58 8.25 -4.13
CA LEU A 10 16.83 7.72 -5.28
C LEU A 10 15.42 8.29 -5.27
N GLY A 11 15.17 9.25 -6.17
CA GLY A 11 13.83 9.59 -6.62
C GLY A 11 13.28 8.42 -7.41
N GLU A 12 12.36 7.68 -6.81
CA GLU A 12 11.83 6.46 -7.40
C GLU A 12 10.72 6.78 -8.41
N ASN A 13 11.03 6.55 -9.68
CA ASN A 13 10.05 6.37 -10.74
C ASN A 13 9.11 5.22 -10.33
N MET A 14 7.80 5.49 -10.29
CA MET A 14 6.76 4.47 -10.17
C MET A 14 6.66 3.66 -11.48
N SER A 15 7.59 2.76 -11.72
CA SER A 15 7.31 1.53 -12.46
C SER A 15 7.06 0.44 -11.43
N ASP A 16 5.88 -0.18 -11.49
CA ASP A 16 5.56 -1.42 -10.76
C ASP A 16 6.50 -2.55 -11.27
N GLU A 17 7.81 -2.46 -11.02
CA GLU A 17 8.70 -3.60 -11.13
C GLU A 17 8.23 -4.59 -10.06
N GLU A 18 7.79 -5.76 -10.50
CA GLU A 18 7.37 -6.87 -9.65
C GLU A 18 8.57 -7.43 -8.90
N THR A 19 9.07 -6.70 -7.89
CA THR A 19 9.99 -7.28 -6.93
C THR A 19 9.28 -8.49 -6.31
N PRO A 20 9.84 -9.70 -6.37
CA PRO A 20 9.26 -10.86 -5.71
C PRO A 20 9.02 -10.54 -4.24
N GLY A 21 7.79 -10.67 -3.79
CA GLY A 21 7.41 -10.18 -2.47
C GLY A 21 6.03 -10.67 -2.06
N ILE A 22 5.77 -10.53 -0.77
CA ILE A 22 4.51 -10.93 -0.14
C ILE A 22 3.69 -9.67 0.10
N GLU A 23 2.39 -9.72 -0.16
CA GLU A 23 1.49 -8.63 0.22
C GLU A 23 1.06 -8.79 1.68
N SER A 24 1.14 -7.71 2.46
CA SER A 24 0.59 -7.68 3.81
C SER A 24 -0.93 -7.88 3.78
N ARG A 25 -1.46 -8.55 4.80
CA ARG A 25 -2.90 -8.73 5.01
C ARG A 25 -3.52 -7.60 5.82
N ILE A 26 -2.69 -6.71 6.37
CA ILE A 26 -3.13 -5.62 7.26
C ILE A 26 -2.92 -4.29 6.52
N GLY A 27 -4.03 -3.67 6.14
CA GLY A 27 -4.03 -2.33 5.56
C GLY A 27 -3.90 -1.23 6.61
N ALA A 28 -3.34 -0.09 6.19
CA ALA A 28 -3.50 1.14 6.93
C ALA A 28 -4.96 1.63 6.80
N PRO A 29 -5.50 2.36 7.80
CA PRO A 29 -6.83 2.95 7.70
C PRO A 29 -6.89 3.97 6.57
N ASP A 30 -8.08 4.14 6.00
CA ASP A 30 -8.36 5.24 5.08
C ASP A 30 -8.41 6.56 5.83
N LEU A 31 -7.72 7.56 5.32
CA LEU A 31 -7.61 8.88 5.94
C LEU A 31 -7.78 9.97 4.89
N SER A 32 -8.28 11.12 5.32
CA SER A 32 -8.43 12.31 4.47
C SER A 32 -7.35 13.34 4.80
N CYS A 33 -6.93 14.09 3.79
CA CYS A 33 -5.96 15.16 3.93
C CYS A 33 -6.56 16.31 4.74
N PRO A 34 -5.94 16.77 5.85
CA PRO A 34 -6.48 17.86 6.66
C PRO A 34 -6.53 19.21 5.92
N LYS A 35 -5.75 19.38 4.85
CA LYS A 35 -5.69 20.61 4.06
C LYS A 35 -6.76 20.68 2.96
N CYS A 36 -7.07 19.56 2.30
CA CYS A 36 -7.96 19.56 1.12
C CYS A 36 -9.10 18.54 1.18
N ASN A 37 -9.22 17.79 2.28
CA ASN A 37 -10.23 16.77 2.55
C ASN A 37 -10.34 15.63 1.53
N ASN A 38 -9.44 15.53 0.55
CA ASN A 38 -9.36 14.39 -0.36
C ASN A 38 -8.68 13.20 0.34
N LEU A 39 -8.95 11.98 -0.15
CA LEU A 39 -8.31 10.77 0.33
C LEU A 39 -6.78 10.87 0.26
N LEU A 40 -6.11 10.46 1.33
CA LEU A 40 -4.66 10.32 1.36
C LEU A 40 -4.23 8.98 0.76
N PRO A 41 -3.02 8.92 0.17
CA PRO A 41 -2.38 7.64 -0.12
C PRO A 41 -2.38 6.73 1.11
N ASN A 42 -2.66 5.44 0.92
CA ASN A 42 -2.69 4.47 2.02
C ASN A 42 -1.28 4.27 2.60
N GLY A 43 -1.13 4.40 3.92
CA GLY A 43 0.16 4.22 4.59
C GLY A 43 0.16 4.81 5.99
N LEU A 44 1.30 4.72 6.66
CA LEU A 44 1.62 5.44 7.90
C LEU A 44 2.97 6.14 7.74
N GLY A 45 3.28 7.09 8.62
CA GLY A 45 4.48 7.92 8.54
C GLY A 45 4.19 9.25 7.85
N ILE A 46 5.17 9.81 7.17
CA ILE A 46 5.00 11.06 6.41
C ILE A 46 4.41 10.71 5.05
N ILE A 47 3.20 11.20 4.78
CA ILE A 47 2.46 10.95 3.54
C ILE A 47 2.25 12.27 2.82
N THR A 48 2.71 12.34 1.58
CA THR A 48 2.47 13.49 0.70
C THR A 48 1.12 13.36 0.04
N CYS A 49 0.22 14.32 0.27
CA CYS A 49 -1.09 14.34 -0.37
C CYS A 49 -0.95 14.46 -1.89
N SER A 50 -1.49 13.50 -2.65
CA SER A 50 -1.43 13.52 -4.11
C SER A 50 -2.11 14.73 -4.74
N MET A 51 -3.11 15.31 -4.06
CA MET A 51 -3.93 16.42 -4.57
C MET A 51 -3.32 17.80 -4.28
N CYS A 52 -2.98 18.10 -3.03
CA CYS A 52 -2.52 19.44 -2.63
C CYS A 52 -1.04 19.50 -2.21
N LYS A 53 -0.33 18.36 -2.32
CA LYS A 53 1.10 18.19 -2.03
C LYS A 53 1.53 18.51 -0.59
N SER A 54 0.57 18.68 0.34
CA SER A 54 0.90 18.82 1.76
C SER A 54 1.46 17.51 2.31
N GLU A 55 2.50 17.59 3.11
CA GLU A 55 2.98 16.47 3.92
C GLU A 55 2.13 16.33 5.17
N VAL A 56 1.66 15.11 5.43
CA VAL A 56 0.81 14.78 6.57
C VAL A 56 1.46 13.66 7.35
N LYS A 57 1.75 13.89 8.63
CA LYS A 57 2.25 12.85 9.52
C LYS A 57 1.08 12.01 10.04
N VAL A 58 1.05 10.75 9.62
CA VAL A 58 0.03 9.77 10.00
C VAL A 58 0.62 8.77 10.98
N GLU A 59 0.14 8.78 12.21
CA GLU A 59 0.52 7.81 13.24
C GLU A 59 -0.70 7.03 13.72
N HIS A 60 -0.59 5.71 13.74
CA HIS A 60 -1.65 4.84 14.23
C HIS A 60 -1.07 3.57 14.88
N GLU A 61 -0.90 3.60 16.20
CA GLU A 61 -0.23 2.53 16.94
C GLU A 61 -0.95 1.18 16.80
N GLY A 62 -2.28 1.18 16.70
CA GLY A 62 -3.06 -0.03 16.48
C GLY A 62 -2.64 -0.77 15.19
N THR A 63 -2.36 -0.05 14.11
CA THR A 63 -1.87 -0.65 12.86
C THR A 63 -0.41 -1.04 12.96
N ARG A 64 0.45 -0.22 13.59
CA ARG A 64 1.87 -0.56 13.80
C ARG A 64 2.02 -1.86 14.61
N ARG A 65 1.23 -2.03 15.66
CA ARG A 65 1.21 -3.28 16.46
C ARG A 65 0.78 -4.47 15.61
N LYS A 66 -0.34 -4.36 14.88
CA LYS A 66 -0.79 -5.42 13.96
C LYS A 66 0.28 -5.79 12.92
N TRP A 67 0.99 -4.80 12.37
CA TRP A 67 2.10 -5.05 11.43
C TRP A 67 3.27 -5.79 12.07
N ARG A 68 3.64 -5.49 13.31
CA ARG A 68 4.68 -6.22 14.04
C ARG A 68 4.28 -7.67 14.33
N GLU A 69 3.03 -7.89 14.70
CA GLU A 69 2.47 -9.19 15.04
C GLU A 69 2.04 -10.02 13.80
N GLU A 70 2.16 -9.45 12.60
CA GLU A 70 1.73 -10.10 11.36
C GLU A 70 2.51 -11.38 11.10
N LYS A 71 1.79 -12.50 11.02
CA LYS A 71 2.34 -13.78 10.56
C LYS A 71 2.43 -13.77 9.03
N ILE A 72 3.57 -14.16 8.48
CA ILE A 72 3.81 -14.25 7.03
C ILE A 72 4.48 -15.58 6.72
N SER A 73 4.28 -16.12 5.52
CA SER A 73 4.95 -17.36 5.10
C SER A 73 6.13 -17.01 4.21
N CYS A 74 7.33 -17.54 4.49
CA CYS A 74 8.48 -17.34 3.62
C CYS A 74 8.15 -17.81 2.19
N PRO A 75 8.47 -17.03 1.14
CA PRO A 75 8.11 -17.39 -0.23
C PRO A 75 8.90 -18.59 -0.76
N GLU A 76 10.07 -18.88 -0.15
CA GLU A 76 10.96 -19.97 -0.56
C GLU A 76 10.68 -21.27 0.20
N CYS A 77 10.80 -21.25 1.53
CA CYS A 77 10.68 -22.46 2.36
C CYS A 77 9.31 -22.66 3.00
N SER A 78 8.33 -21.80 2.72
CA SER A 78 6.96 -21.83 3.28
C SER A 78 6.85 -21.75 4.81
N LYS A 79 7.96 -21.57 5.55
CA LYS A 79 7.91 -21.45 7.02
C LYS A 79 7.23 -20.15 7.43
N VAL A 80 6.39 -20.23 8.47
CA VAL A 80 5.71 -19.08 9.06
C VAL A 80 6.68 -18.28 9.93
N LEU A 81 6.75 -16.98 9.67
CA LEU A 81 7.55 -15.98 10.37
C LEU A 81 6.63 -14.93 11.00
N ILE A 82 7.08 -14.29 12.08
CA ILE A 82 6.44 -13.07 12.60
C ILE A 82 7.22 -11.89 12.06
N CYS A 83 6.54 -10.92 11.45
CA CYS A 83 7.19 -9.80 10.77
C CYS A 83 8.09 -8.97 11.69
N GLY A 84 7.63 -8.66 12.91
CA GLY A 84 8.39 -7.87 13.90
C GLY A 84 8.56 -6.38 13.56
N VAL A 85 8.20 -5.95 12.35
CA VAL A 85 8.41 -4.59 11.84
C VAL A 85 7.11 -3.81 11.73
N GLY A 86 7.05 -2.62 12.34
CA GLY A 86 5.88 -1.73 12.39
C GLY A 86 5.81 -0.70 11.27
N LYS A 87 6.38 -1.01 10.09
CA LYS A 87 6.32 -0.18 8.87
C LYS A 87 6.13 -1.05 7.63
N ARG A 88 5.60 -0.47 6.55
CA ARG A 88 5.48 -1.09 5.23
C ARG A 88 5.87 -0.06 4.16
N PRO A 89 6.54 -0.46 3.05
CA PRO A 89 7.12 -1.78 2.81
C PRO A 89 8.23 -2.13 3.83
N ALA A 90 8.54 -3.41 3.95
CA ALA A 90 9.62 -3.88 4.84
C ALA A 90 10.46 -4.95 4.15
N ASN A 91 11.78 -4.79 4.19
CA ASN A 91 12.74 -5.81 3.76
C ASN A 91 12.92 -6.82 4.89
N LEU A 92 12.65 -8.09 4.61
CA LEU A 92 12.70 -9.17 5.59
C LEU A 92 13.66 -10.26 5.13
N GLN A 93 14.25 -10.94 6.11
CA GLN A 93 15.08 -12.12 5.89
C GLN A 93 14.45 -13.31 6.62
N CYS A 94 14.32 -14.44 5.93
CA CYS A 94 13.86 -15.66 6.55
C CYS A 94 14.91 -16.23 7.51
N ALA A 95 14.56 -16.42 8.79
CA ALA A 95 15.47 -16.99 9.78
C ALA A 95 15.87 -18.46 9.50
N SER A 96 15.19 -19.16 8.59
CA SER A 96 15.44 -20.59 8.30
C SER A 96 16.16 -20.87 7.00
N CYS A 97 15.80 -20.20 5.90
CA CYS A 97 16.46 -20.38 4.61
C CYS A 97 17.27 -19.15 4.17
N GLN A 98 17.35 -18.11 5.01
CA GLN A 98 18.10 -16.87 4.78
C GLN A 98 17.69 -16.05 3.54
N THR A 99 16.64 -16.47 2.82
CA THR A 99 16.09 -15.73 1.67
C THR A 99 15.61 -14.33 2.10
N HIS A 100 15.96 -13.34 1.30
CA HIS A 100 15.50 -11.96 1.43
C HIS A 100 14.27 -11.73 0.56
N PHE A 101 13.28 -11.02 1.08
CA PHE A 101 12.08 -10.66 0.33
C PHE A 101 11.44 -9.39 0.89
N VAL A 102 10.60 -8.76 0.07
CA VAL A 102 9.88 -7.53 0.44
C VAL A 102 8.46 -7.89 0.90
N LEU A 103 8.08 -7.40 2.09
CA LEU A 103 6.69 -7.36 2.52
C LEU A 103 6.06 -6.04 2.09
N LYS A 104 5.23 -6.09 1.06
CA LYS A 104 4.55 -4.95 0.44
C LYS A 104 3.33 -4.52 1.29
N PRO A 105 2.98 -3.22 1.31
CA PRO A 105 1.73 -2.78 1.93
C PRO A 105 0.52 -3.39 1.21
N LEU A 106 -0.56 -3.66 1.95
CA LEU A 106 -1.84 -4.05 1.37
C LEU A 106 -2.35 -2.91 0.48
N ARG A 107 -2.70 -3.18 -0.78
CA ARG A 107 -3.37 -2.21 -1.66
C ARG A 107 -4.90 -2.47 -1.62
N PRO A 108 -5.70 -1.65 -0.90
CA PRO A 108 -7.14 -1.91 -0.77
C PRO A 108 -7.85 -1.88 -2.12
N LYS A 109 -8.64 -2.94 -2.37
CA LYS A 109 -9.54 -3.02 -3.52
C LYS A 109 -10.94 -2.61 -3.08
N VAL A 110 -11.58 -1.75 -3.89
CA VAL A 110 -12.94 -1.28 -3.71
C VAL A 110 -13.84 -1.89 -4.77
N GLU A 111 -15.09 -2.16 -4.40
CA GLU A 111 -16.16 -2.53 -5.31
C GLU A 111 -17.06 -1.32 -5.55
N ILE A 112 -17.29 -1.00 -6.82
CA ILE A 112 -18.23 0.04 -7.25
C ILE A 112 -19.24 -0.59 -8.20
N SER A 113 -20.44 -0.02 -8.31
CA SER A 113 -21.43 -0.45 -9.31
C SER A 113 -21.36 0.46 -10.54
N CYS A 114 -21.42 -0.13 -11.73
CA CYS A 114 -21.58 0.63 -12.96
C CYS A 114 -22.94 1.35 -12.96
N PRO A 115 -23.01 2.66 -13.24
CA PRO A 115 -24.28 3.40 -13.24
C PRO A 115 -25.23 2.99 -14.37
N SER A 116 -24.72 2.37 -15.45
CA SER A 116 -25.53 2.00 -16.61
C SER A 116 -26.07 0.57 -16.56
N CYS A 117 -25.31 -0.40 -16.05
CA CYS A 117 -25.69 -1.81 -16.05
C CYS A 117 -25.65 -2.47 -14.67
N GLU A 118 -25.41 -1.67 -13.61
CA GLU A 118 -25.35 -2.07 -12.20
C GLU A 118 -24.30 -3.15 -11.86
N ARG A 119 -23.50 -3.56 -12.84
CA ARG A 119 -22.45 -4.57 -12.65
C ARG A 119 -21.39 -4.06 -11.68
N LYS A 120 -20.99 -4.93 -10.75
CA LYS A 120 -19.92 -4.66 -9.79
C LYS A 120 -18.55 -4.70 -10.47
N LEU A 121 -17.76 -3.65 -10.29
CA LEU A 121 -16.39 -3.50 -10.76
C LEU A 121 -15.46 -3.44 -9.55
N ARG A 122 -14.41 -4.27 -9.58
CA ARG A 122 -13.41 -4.32 -8.51
C ARG A 122 -12.13 -3.64 -8.98
N MET A 123 -11.64 -2.67 -8.23
CA MET A 123 -10.46 -1.88 -8.61
C MET A 123 -9.69 -1.37 -7.39
N ASN A 124 -8.46 -0.90 -7.59
CA ASN A 124 -7.66 -0.31 -6.50
C ASN A 124 -8.20 1.07 -6.13
N LYS A 125 -8.31 1.35 -4.83
CA LYS A 125 -8.66 2.69 -4.33
C LYS A 125 -7.45 3.63 -4.53
N ARG A 126 -7.67 4.79 -5.16
CA ARG A 126 -6.62 5.79 -5.41
C ARG A 126 -7.17 7.19 -5.15
N PRO A 127 -6.40 8.10 -4.54
CA PRO A 127 -6.80 9.50 -4.37
C PRO A 127 -7.16 10.18 -5.68
N GLY A 128 -8.18 11.04 -5.63
CA GLY A 128 -8.55 11.90 -6.74
C GLY A 128 -9.69 11.36 -7.60
N GLU A 129 -9.88 11.99 -8.75
CA GLU A 129 -10.92 11.63 -9.73
C GLU A 129 -10.29 10.92 -10.92
N ARG A 130 -10.96 9.89 -11.42
CA ARG A 130 -10.58 9.22 -12.66
C ARG A 130 -11.80 8.80 -13.45
N GLU A 131 -11.64 8.82 -14.76
CA GLU A 131 -12.59 8.27 -15.71
C GLU A 131 -12.32 6.77 -15.88
N ILE A 132 -13.38 5.97 -15.87
CA ILE A 132 -13.32 4.52 -16.03
C ILE A 132 -14.38 4.08 -17.03
N SER A 133 -14.06 3.05 -17.81
CA SER A 133 -15.01 2.40 -18.72
C SER A 133 -15.48 1.07 -18.12
N CYS A 134 -16.79 0.80 -18.22
CA CYS A 134 -17.36 -0.47 -17.83
C CYS A 134 -17.08 -1.54 -18.89
N PRO A 135 -16.35 -2.63 -18.58
CA PRO A 135 -16.02 -3.67 -19.56
C PRO A 135 -17.22 -4.48 -20.08
N ALA A 136 -18.41 -4.29 -19.49
CA ALA A 136 -19.61 -5.04 -19.86
C ALA A 136 -20.60 -4.26 -20.72
N CYS A 137 -20.61 -2.92 -20.63
CA CYS A 137 -21.55 -2.07 -21.36
C CYS A 137 -20.88 -0.85 -21.99
N GLU A 138 -19.55 -0.77 -21.89
CA GLU A 138 -18.69 0.29 -22.45
C GLU A 138 -18.97 1.70 -21.95
N ALA A 139 -19.93 1.88 -21.04
CA ALA A 139 -20.25 3.16 -20.42
C ALA A 139 -19.03 3.75 -19.71
N GLU A 140 -18.72 5.01 -20.04
CA GLU A 140 -17.67 5.81 -19.41
C GLU A 140 -18.28 6.65 -18.28
N PHE A 141 -17.64 6.62 -17.11
CA PHE A 141 -18.09 7.41 -15.97
C PHE A 141 -16.94 7.76 -15.04
N LYS A 142 -17.13 8.83 -14.27
CA LYS A 142 -16.13 9.34 -13.34
C LYS A 142 -16.37 8.81 -11.93
N ILE A 143 -15.27 8.49 -11.27
CA ILE A 143 -15.26 8.09 -9.86
C ILE A 143 -14.28 8.96 -9.09
N LYS A 144 -14.67 9.31 -7.86
CA LYS A 144 -13.85 10.09 -6.93
C LYS A 144 -13.74 9.35 -5.61
N PHE A 145 -12.53 9.29 -5.07
CA PHE A 145 -12.25 8.79 -3.72
C PHE A 145 -11.61 9.85 -2.85
#